data_AF-A0A925RAS7-F1
#
_entry.id   AF-A0A925RAS7-F1
#
_cell.length_a   1.000
_cell.length_b   1.000
_cell.length_c   1.000
_cell.angle_alpha   90.00
_cell.angle_beta   90.00
_cell.angle_gamma   90.00
#
_symmetry.space_group_name_H-M   'P 1'
#
loop_
_entity.id
_entity.type
_entity.pdbx_description
1 polymer ?
#
loop_
_entity_poly.entity_id
_entity_poly.type
_entity_poly.pdbx_seq_one_letter_code
_entity_poly.pdbx_strand_id
1 'polypeptide(L)'
;MRVRSFICLAFFLAAAVLSGCGDGGGGGSSATPAPTATSGLLKLSTSGNANTIGAIEVTVDLPAGVVVQADSTTGEAAAGVVTISGVAAVGVDKLVSAKYTPGTPGRLNMILINTTGFGLGEFATIKFDMAAGGSFPASKDAFAVTAFAAKDLSSNALVGVTAAPASLSAGP
;
A
#
# COMPACT_ATOMS: atom_id res chain seq x y z
N MET A 1 1.42 -25.61 48.73
CA MET A 1 2.38 -26.74 48.88
C MET A 1 1.91 -27.91 48.02
N ARG A 2 2.67 -28.29 46.99
CA ARG A 2 2.79 -29.66 46.47
C ARG A 2 4.04 -29.73 45.59
N VAL A 3 5.05 -30.38 46.18
CA VAL A 3 6.39 -30.69 45.67
C VAL A 3 6.33 -31.95 44.79
N ARG A 4 7.27 -32.08 43.83
CA ARG A 4 8.00 -33.29 43.32
C ARG A 4 8.29 -33.09 41.82
N SER A 5 9.50 -32.84 41.31
CA SER A 5 10.87 -33.38 41.51
C SER A 5 11.04 -34.85 41.06
N PHE A 6 11.60 -35.06 39.85
CA PHE A 6 12.24 -36.28 39.30
C PHE A 6 12.99 -35.83 38.01
N ILE A 7 14.28 -35.48 37.99
CA ILE A 7 15.51 -36.31 38.02
C ILE A 7 15.39 -37.59 37.17
N CYS A 8 15.96 -37.56 35.95
CA CYS A 8 16.48 -38.73 35.25
C CYS A 8 17.71 -38.33 34.43
N LEU A 9 18.87 -38.59 35.03
CA LEU A 9 20.22 -38.51 34.48
C LEU A 9 20.50 -39.83 33.74
N ALA A 10 20.90 -39.80 32.46
CA ALA A 10 21.50 -40.95 31.80
C ALA A 10 22.51 -40.53 30.74
N PHE A 11 23.76 -40.63 31.17
CA PHE A 11 25.02 -40.57 30.45
C PHE A 11 25.09 -41.74 29.45
N PHE A 12 25.34 -41.51 28.16
CA PHE A 12 25.80 -42.56 27.25
C PHE A 12 26.95 -42.04 26.38
N LEU A 13 28.14 -42.49 26.77
CA LEU A 13 29.43 -42.25 26.14
C LEU A 13 29.72 -43.44 25.22
N ALA A 14 29.92 -43.21 23.92
CA ALA A 14 30.58 -44.17 23.03
C ALA A 14 31.28 -43.43 21.89
N ALA A 15 32.61 -43.50 21.90
CA ALA A 15 33.49 -43.07 20.84
C ALA A 15 33.77 -44.24 19.89
N ALA A 16 33.65 -44.04 18.57
CA ALA A 16 34.40 -44.78 17.56
C ALA A 16 34.38 -44.04 16.21
N VAL A 17 35.53 -44.06 15.58
CA VAL A 17 36.03 -43.19 14.53
C VAL A 17 35.69 -43.77 13.15
N LEU A 18 35.22 -42.95 12.21
CA LEU A 18 35.43 -43.21 10.77
C LEU A 18 35.78 -41.90 10.06
N SER A 19 37.06 -41.79 9.73
CA SER A 19 37.63 -40.77 8.85
C SER A 19 37.20 -41.01 7.41
N GLY A 20 36.20 -40.24 6.96
CA GLY A 20 35.85 -40.07 5.56
C GLY A 20 36.32 -38.69 5.08
N CYS A 21 37.41 -38.66 4.33
CA CYS A 21 37.80 -37.54 3.49
C CYS A 21 37.02 -37.68 2.17
N GLY A 22 36.17 -36.71 1.86
CA GLY A 22 35.32 -36.73 0.68
C GLY A 22 34.69 -35.36 0.45
N ASP A 23 35.30 -34.65 -0.50
CA ASP A 23 34.79 -33.56 -1.33
C ASP A 23 33.97 -32.41 -0.72
N GLY A 24 34.63 -31.24 -0.75
CA GLY A 24 34.09 -30.12 -1.54
C GLY A 24 32.86 -29.44 -0.97
N GLY A 25 32.97 -28.94 0.26
CA GLY A 25 32.00 -28.03 0.86
C GLY A 25 31.91 -26.69 0.11
N GLY A 26 31.14 -26.67 -0.98
CA GLY A 26 30.62 -25.46 -1.57
C GLY A 26 29.53 -24.90 -0.65
N GLY A 27 29.94 -24.16 0.38
CA GLY A 27 29.06 -23.40 1.25
C GLY A 27 28.35 -22.30 0.46
N GLY A 28 27.36 -22.69 -0.34
CA GLY A 28 26.38 -21.79 -0.90
C GLY A 28 25.56 -21.27 0.28
N SER A 29 25.95 -20.10 0.80
CA SER A 29 25.12 -19.34 1.72
C SER A 29 23.76 -19.16 1.06
N SER A 30 22.80 -20.00 1.44
CA SER A 30 21.39 -19.79 1.12
C SER A 30 21.01 -18.52 1.85
N ALA A 31 21.12 -17.39 1.15
CA ALA A 31 20.57 -16.15 1.63
C ALA A 31 19.08 -16.40 1.85
N THR A 32 18.64 -16.34 3.11
CA THR A 32 17.22 -16.40 3.42
C THR A 32 16.52 -15.33 2.58
N PRO A 33 15.52 -15.68 1.76
CA PRO A 33 14.82 -14.69 0.95
C PRO A 33 14.31 -13.59 1.86
N ALA A 34 14.53 -12.33 1.47
CA ALA A 34 13.93 -11.21 2.19
C ALA A 34 12.40 -11.38 2.19
N PRO A 35 11.71 -11.08 3.30
CA PRO A 35 10.25 -11.18 3.36
C PRO A 35 9.64 -10.29 2.27
N THR A 36 8.69 -10.84 1.52
CA THR A 36 7.95 -10.07 0.51
C THR A 36 6.94 -9.16 1.21
N ALA A 37 6.96 -7.87 0.90
CA ALA A 37 6.01 -6.91 1.45
C ALA A 37 4.57 -7.30 1.08
N THR A 38 3.71 -7.42 2.08
CA THR A 38 2.29 -7.79 1.91
C THR A 38 1.36 -6.60 1.86
N SER A 39 1.85 -5.40 2.17
CA SER A 39 1.09 -4.15 2.12
C SER A 39 1.95 -2.99 1.62
N GLY A 40 1.29 -1.91 1.21
CA GLY A 40 1.96 -0.72 0.69
C GLY A 40 1.15 0.56 0.84
N LEU A 41 1.84 1.67 0.58
CA LEU A 41 1.26 3.00 0.50
C LEU A 41 1.55 3.59 -0.88
N LEU A 42 0.51 4.06 -1.55
CA LEU A 42 0.56 4.82 -2.79
C LEU A 42 0.13 6.26 -2.50
N LYS A 43 0.96 7.23 -2.90
CA LYS A 43 0.61 8.64 -2.79
C LYS A 43 0.24 9.20 -4.16
N LEU A 44 -0.82 9.99 -4.21
CA LEU A 44 -1.24 10.73 -5.41
C LEU A 44 -0.92 12.21 -5.26
N SER A 45 -0.50 12.83 -6.37
CA SER A 45 -0.23 14.26 -6.46
C SER A 45 -0.94 14.85 -7.66
N THR A 46 -1.36 16.11 -7.53
CA THR A 46 -1.75 16.94 -8.67
C THR A 46 -0.56 17.71 -9.23
N SER A 47 -0.66 18.11 -10.49
CA SER A 47 0.25 19.04 -11.17
C SER A 47 -0.54 19.85 -12.21
N GLY A 48 0.05 20.92 -12.75
CA GLY A 48 -0.58 21.76 -13.78
C GLY A 48 -0.69 23.23 -13.38
N ASN A 49 -1.82 23.86 -13.71
CA ASN A 49 -2.09 25.26 -13.37
C ASN A 49 -3.41 25.41 -12.61
N ALA A 50 -3.33 25.54 -11.29
CA ALA A 50 -4.45 25.90 -10.44
C ALA A 50 -3.95 26.63 -9.20
N ASN A 51 -4.66 27.69 -8.81
CA ASN A 51 -4.38 28.42 -7.57
C ASN A 51 -5.04 27.74 -6.36
N THR A 52 -6.24 27.19 -6.55
CA THR A 52 -7.02 26.59 -5.46
C THR A 52 -7.91 25.48 -6.01
N ILE A 53 -7.78 24.29 -5.44
CA ILE A 53 -8.60 23.10 -5.71
C ILE A 53 -9.53 22.91 -4.51
N GLY A 54 -10.83 22.83 -4.76
CA GLY A 54 -11.86 22.56 -3.76
C GLY A 54 -12.31 21.10 -3.74
N ALA A 55 -12.30 20.43 -4.91
CA ALA A 55 -12.66 19.02 -5.01
C ALA A 55 -11.86 18.29 -6.09
N ILE A 56 -11.62 17.00 -5.86
CA ILE A 56 -11.03 16.06 -6.81
C ILE A 56 -11.93 14.83 -6.90
N GLU A 57 -12.19 14.36 -8.11
CA GLU A 57 -12.67 13.02 -8.40
C GLU A 57 -11.60 12.30 -9.22
N VAL A 58 -11.22 11.09 -8.80
CA VAL A 58 -10.15 10.33 -9.44
C VAL A 58 -10.46 8.83 -9.45
N THR A 59 -10.17 8.18 -10.56
CA THR A 59 -10.17 6.72 -10.70
C THR A 59 -8.75 6.23 -10.89
N VAL A 60 -8.33 5.28 -10.06
CA VAL A 60 -7.03 4.61 -10.15
C VAL A 60 -7.24 3.14 -10.52
N ASP A 61 -6.64 2.72 -11.63
CA ASP A 61 -6.49 1.31 -11.97
C ASP A 61 -5.33 0.73 -11.14
N LEU A 62 -5.64 -0.35 -10.40
CA LEU A 62 -4.72 -1.08 -9.56
C LEU A 62 -4.12 -2.26 -10.35
N PRO A 63 -2.80 -2.48 -10.28
CA PRO A 63 -2.16 -3.60 -10.97
C PRO A 63 -2.64 -4.95 -10.41
N ALA A 64 -2.42 -6.02 -11.19
CA ALA A 64 -2.79 -7.36 -10.77
C ALA A 64 -2.17 -7.73 -9.41
N GLY A 65 -2.96 -8.36 -8.55
CA GLY A 65 -2.53 -8.75 -7.20
C GLY A 65 -2.64 -7.64 -6.16
N VAL A 66 -2.87 -6.38 -6.53
CA VAL A 66 -3.13 -5.32 -5.55
C VAL A 66 -4.62 -5.28 -5.20
N VAL A 67 -4.90 -5.32 -3.90
CA VAL A 67 -6.25 -5.22 -3.35
C VAL A 67 -6.33 -4.08 -2.34
N VAL A 68 -7.52 -3.51 -2.22
CA VAL A 68 -7.82 -2.47 -1.25
C VAL A 68 -8.88 -3.01 -0.29
N GLN A 69 -8.68 -2.84 1.01
CA GLN A 69 -9.66 -3.25 2.01
C GLN A 69 -10.94 -2.44 1.82
N ALA A 70 -12.05 -3.13 1.62
CA ALA A 70 -13.35 -2.52 1.35
C ALA A 70 -14.47 -3.42 1.87
N ASP A 71 -15.64 -2.83 2.10
CA ASP A 71 -16.86 -3.58 2.34
C ASP A 71 -17.19 -4.45 1.12
N SER A 72 -17.42 -5.74 1.34
CA SER A 72 -17.63 -6.71 0.26
C SER A 72 -18.98 -6.57 -0.45
N THR A 73 -19.92 -5.83 0.13
CA THR A 73 -21.28 -5.62 -0.41
C THR A 73 -21.36 -4.30 -1.17
N THR A 74 -20.88 -3.21 -0.59
CA THR A 74 -21.00 -1.85 -1.16
C THR A 74 -19.78 -1.45 -2.01
N GLY A 75 -18.63 -2.08 -1.74
CA GLY A 75 -17.32 -1.70 -2.27
C GLY A 75 -16.73 -0.47 -1.58
N GLU A 76 -17.34 0.08 -0.54
CA GLU A 76 -16.81 1.23 0.19
C GLU A 76 -15.46 0.91 0.83
N ALA A 77 -14.43 1.72 0.57
CA ALA A 77 -13.12 1.52 1.15
C ALA A 77 -13.18 1.61 2.68
N ALA A 78 -12.48 0.71 3.38
CA ALA A 78 -12.44 0.72 4.83
C ALA A 78 -11.80 2.00 5.39
N ALA A 79 -12.14 2.37 6.63
CA ALA A 79 -11.58 3.55 7.28
C ALA A 79 -10.04 3.51 7.31
N GLY A 80 -9.39 4.62 6.94
CA GLY A 80 -7.93 4.75 6.92
C GLY A 80 -7.24 4.15 5.69
N VAL A 81 -7.97 3.47 4.81
CA VAL A 81 -7.44 3.00 3.53
C VAL A 81 -7.10 4.17 2.62
N VAL A 82 -8.01 5.13 2.48
CA VAL A 82 -7.75 6.38 1.78
C VAL A 82 -7.72 7.49 2.81
N THR A 83 -6.61 8.22 2.86
CA THR A 83 -6.42 9.35 3.77
C THR A 83 -6.03 10.59 2.98
N ILE A 84 -6.52 11.74 3.41
CA ILE A 84 -6.10 13.03 2.87
C ILE A 84 -4.70 13.33 3.39
N SER A 85 -3.77 13.70 2.51
CA SER A 85 -2.38 13.96 2.87
C SER A 85 -1.80 15.14 2.09
N GLY A 86 -0.55 15.51 2.40
CA GLY A 86 0.18 16.58 1.72
C GLY A 86 -0.51 17.94 1.80
N VAL A 87 -0.62 18.62 0.65
CA VAL A 87 -1.19 19.98 0.56
C VAL A 87 -2.70 20.00 0.81
N ALA A 88 -3.40 18.89 0.60
CA ALA A 88 -4.85 18.79 0.84
C ALA A 88 -5.21 18.58 2.32
N ALA A 89 -4.23 18.31 3.19
CA ALA A 89 -4.46 18.08 4.62
C ALA A 89 -4.79 19.37 5.41
N VAL A 90 -4.70 20.54 4.79
CA VAL A 90 -5.03 21.84 5.39
C VAL A 90 -6.51 21.98 5.73
N GLY A 91 -6.82 22.77 6.77
CA GLY A 91 -8.19 23.03 7.21
C GLY A 91 -8.83 21.86 7.99
N VAL A 92 -10.03 22.09 8.52
CA VAL A 92 -10.82 21.09 9.28
C VAL A 92 -11.95 20.48 8.47
N ASP A 93 -12.47 21.22 7.48
CA ASP A 93 -13.63 20.85 6.68
C ASP A 93 -13.21 20.13 5.40
N LYS A 94 -12.79 18.88 5.58
CA LYS A 94 -12.33 18.00 4.49
C LYS A 94 -12.95 16.63 4.60
N LEU A 95 -13.27 16.05 3.44
CA LEU A 95 -13.89 14.74 3.31
C LEU A 95 -13.19 13.96 2.20
N VAL A 96 -12.98 12.67 2.44
CA VAL A 96 -12.60 11.72 1.41
C VAL A 96 -13.51 10.51 1.49
N SER A 97 -13.98 10.05 0.33
CA SER A 97 -14.75 8.81 0.19
C SER A 97 -14.18 8.04 -0.99
N ALA A 98 -14.18 6.71 -0.89
CA ALA A 98 -13.63 5.87 -1.92
C ALA A 98 -14.43 4.57 -2.07
N LYS A 99 -14.51 4.08 -3.31
CA LYS A 99 -15.15 2.82 -3.67
C LYS A 99 -14.18 1.96 -4.47
N TYR A 100 -13.87 0.79 -3.93
CA TYR A 100 -13.10 -0.24 -4.60
C TYR A 100 -14.02 -1.18 -5.39
N THR A 101 -13.66 -1.45 -6.63
CA THR A 101 -14.28 -2.45 -7.49
C THR A 101 -13.21 -3.51 -7.81
N PRO A 102 -13.34 -4.75 -7.31
CA PRO A 102 -12.38 -5.81 -7.60
C PRO A 102 -12.40 -6.17 -9.10
N GLY A 103 -11.26 -6.57 -9.65
CA GLY A 103 -11.10 -6.89 -11.07
C GLY A 103 -9.65 -7.05 -11.49
N THR A 104 -9.41 -7.13 -12.80
CA THR A 104 -8.07 -7.10 -13.39
C THR A 104 -8.09 -6.17 -14.62
N PRO A 105 -7.77 -4.87 -14.46
CA PRO A 105 -7.32 -4.23 -13.22
C PRO A 105 -8.44 -4.06 -12.18
N GLY A 106 -8.08 -4.06 -10.91
CA GLY A 106 -8.99 -3.56 -9.86
C GLY A 106 -9.10 -2.03 -9.99
N ARG A 107 -10.19 -1.42 -9.52
CA ARG A 107 -10.39 0.03 -9.64
C ARG A 107 -10.74 0.66 -8.31
N LEU A 108 -10.07 1.77 -8.00
CA LEU A 108 -10.39 2.61 -6.85
C LEU A 108 -10.90 3.97 -7.34
N ASN A 109 -12.19 4.23 -7.15
CA ASN A 109 -12.79 5.53 -7.41
C ASN A 109 -12.80 6.33 -6.12
N MET A 110 -12.34 7.58 -6.14
CA MET A 110 -12.22 8.41 -4.95
C MET A 110 -12.72 9.81 -5.22
N ILE A 111 -13.38 10.39 -4.22
CA ILE A 111 -13.77 11.79 -4.19
C ILE A 111 -13.16 12.42 -2.95
N LEU A 112 -12.48 13.55 -3.14
CA LEU A 112 -11.96 14.40 -2.08
C LEU A 112 -12.62 15.77 -2.20
N ILE A 113 -13.10 16.30 -1.07
CA ILE A 113 -13.63 17.66 -0.95
C ILE A 113 -12.89 18.36 0.19
N ASN A 114 -12.46 19.60 -0.04
CA ASN A 114 -11.88 20.48 0.98
C ASN A 114 -12.44 21.89 0.79
N THR A 115 -13.25 22.37 1.73
CA THR A 115 -13.95 23.66 1.60
C THR A 115 -13.05 24.87 1.82
N THR A 116 -11.87 24.67 2.43
CA THR A 116 -10.82 25.71 2.52
C THR A 116 -10.03 25.81 1.22
N GLY A 117 -10.00 24.72 0.45
CA GLY A 117 -9.22 24.57 -0.76
C GLY A 117 -7.74 24.27 -0.49
N PHE A 118 -7.04 23.79 -1.51
CA PHE A 118 -5.61 23.47 -1.44
C PHE A 118 -4.91 23.74 -2.77
N GLY A 119 -3.57 23.84 -2.73
CA GLY A 119 -2.74 24.05 -3.92
C GLY A 119 -2.44 22.78 -4.71
N LEU A 120 -1.47 22.85 -5.61
CA LEU A 120 -0.93 21.68 -6.31
C LEU A 120 0.02 20.88 -5.41
N GLY A 121 0.02 19.56 -5.55
CA GLY A 121 0.92 18.67 -4.79
C GLY A 121 0.23 17.38 -4.33
N GLU A 122 0.87 16.68 -3.40
CA GLU A 122 0.32 15.46 -2.79
C GLU A 122 -1.02 15.76 -2.13
N PHE A 123 -2.05 14.95 -2.42
CA PHE A 123 -3.40 15.17 -1.87
C PHE A 123 -4.01 13.94 -1.20
N ALA A 124 -3.55 12.73 -1.53
CA ALA A 124 -4.08 11.50 -0.96
C ALA A 124 -3.02 10.42 -0.80
N THR A 125 -3.15 9.62 0.26
CA THR A 125 -2.41 8.38 0.49
C THR A 125 -3.41 7.21 0.51
N ILE A 126 -3.13 6.19 -0.29
CA ILE A 126 -3.89 4.95 -0.42
C ILE A 126 -3.07 3.83 0.19
N LYS A 127 -3.61 3.16 1.21
CA LYS A 127 -3.11 1.88 1.70
C LYS A 127 -3.69 0.74 0.88
N PHE A 128 -2.85 -0.21 0.49
CA PHE A 128 -3.26 -1.41 -0.22
C PHE A 128 -2.56 -2.63 0.35
N ASP A 129 -3.11 -3.81 0.05
CA ASP A 129 -2.53 -5.10 0.38
C ASP A 129 -2.25 -5.89 -0.91
N MET A 130 -1.40 -6.91 -0.79
CA MET A 130 -1.14 -7.87 -1.84
C MET A 130 -2.03 -9.10 -1.64
N ALA A 131 -2.79 -9.47 -2.67
CA ALA A 131 -3.48 -10.76 -2.71
C ALA A 131 -2.46 -11.90 -2.62
N ALA A 132 -2.91 -13.07 -2.14
CA ALA A 132 -2.05 -14.24 -2.03
C ALA A 132 -1.39 -14.60 -3.38
N GLY A 133 -0.07 -14.74 -3.37
CA GLY A 133 0.74 -14.99 -4.58
C GLY A 133 1.02 -13.76 -5.45
N GLY A 134 0.49 -12.58 -5.10
CA GLY A 134 0.83 -11.32 -5.75
C GLY A 134 2.23 -10.85 -5.40
N SER A 135 2.85 -10.08 -6.31
CA SER A 135 4.14 -9.43 -6.10
C SER A 135 3.95 -7.93 -5.90
N PHE A 136 4.68 -7.36 -4.94
CA PHE A 136 4.65 -5.92 -4.69
C PHE A 136 5.01 -5.15 -5.98
N PRO A 137 4.27 -4.11 -6.39
CA PRO A 137 4.54 -3.40 -7.64
C PRO A 137 5.95 -2.80 -7.63
N ALA A 138 6.71 -3.03 -8.71
CA ALA A 138 8.10 -2.58 -8.81
C ALA A 138 8.26 -1.05 -8.91
N SER A 139 7.22 -0.35 -9.36
CA SER A 139 7.18 1.10 -9.52
C SER A 139 5.78 1.64 -9.24
N LYS A 140 5.70 2.90 -8.81
CA LYS A 140 4.46 3.68 -8.71
C LYS A 140 3.71 3.77 -10.04
N ASP A 141 4.41 3.65 -11.17
CA ASP A 141 3.83 3.76 -12.51
C ASP A 141 3.06 2.49 -12.93
N ALA A 142 3.11 1.42 -12.11
CA ALA A 142 2.21 0.27 -12.26
C ALA A 142 0.75 0.61 -11.91
N PHE A 143 0.52 1.75 -11.25
CA PHE A 143 -0.80 2.30 -10.99
C PHE A 143 -1.11 3.36 -12.05
N ALA A 144 -2.33 3.38 -12.57
CA ALA A 144 -2.72 4.34 -13.60
C ALA A 144 -3.91 5.18 -13.14
N VAL A 145 -3.81 6.50 -13.24
CA VAL A 145 -4.97 7.39 -13.10
C VAL A 145 -5.70 7.41 -14.44
N THR A 146 -6.89 6.81 -14.50
CA THR A 146 -7.66 6.62 -15.74
C THR A 146 -8.80 7.62 -15.93
N ALA A 147 -9.28 8.21 -14.83
CA ALA A 147 -10.19 9.34 -14.86
C ALA A 147 -9.78 10.36 -13.79
N PHE A 148 -9.88 11.65 -14.13
CA PHE A 148 -9.57 12.73 -13.22
C PHE A 148 -10.43 13.95 -13.55
N ALA A 149 -11.04 14.53 -12.53
CA ALA A 149 -11.69 15.83 -12.58
C ALA A 149 -11.32 16.63 -11.33
N ALA A 150 -11.07 17.92 -11.49
CA ALA A 150 -10.85 18.84 -10.38
C ALA A 150 -11.76 20.05 -10.52
N LYS A 151 -12.21 20.57 -9.37
CA LYS A 151 -13.05 21.78 -9.30
C LYS A 151 -12.46 22.77 -8.30
N ASP A 152 -12.69 24.05 -8.55
CA ASP A 152 -12.40 25.12 -7.57
C ASP A 152 -13.48 25.17 -6.45
N LEU A 153 -13.37 26.14 -5.55
CA LEU A 153 -14.32 26.35 -4.45
C LEU A 153 -15.71 26.82 -4.92
N SER A 154 -15.81 27.31 -6.15
CA SER A 154 -17.06 27.75 -6.80
C SER A 154 -17.66 26.66 -7.69
N SER A 155 -17.13 25.43 -7.63
CA SER A 155 -17.52 24.29 -8.47
C SER A 155 -17.23 24.43 -9.97
N ASN A 156 -16.41 25.40 -10.38
CA ASN A 156 -15.96 25.49 -11.77
C ASN A 156 -14.92 24.39 -12.03
N ALA A 157 -14.97 23.77 -13.22
CA ALA A 157 -13.97 22.80 -13.62
C ALA A 157 -12.59 23.46 -13.81
N LEU A 158 -11.55 22.83 -13.27
CA LEU A 158 -10.17 23.28 -13.42
C LEU A 158 -9.54 22.63 -14.65
N VAL A 159 -9.27 23.42 -15.68
CA VAL A 159 -8.62 22.98 -16.92
C VAL A 159 -7.10 22.98 -16.74
N GLY A 160 -6.43 21.94 -17.23
CA GLY A 160 -4.96 21.84 -17.19
C GLY A 160 -4.38 21.34 -15.87
N VAL A 161 -5.23 20.89 -14.93
CA VAL A 161 -4.80 20.13 -13.75
C VAL A 161 -4.83 18.64 -14.10
N THR A 162 -3.83 17.89 -13.64
CA THR A 162 -3.76 16.43 -13.77
C THR A 162 -3.43 15.79 -12.43
N ALA A 163 -3.65 14.48 -12.30
CA ALA A 163 -3.19 13.69 -11.16
C ALA A 163 -2.39 12.48 -11.62
N ALA A 164 -1.39 12.09 -10.83
CA ALA A 164 -0.55 10.92 -11.08
C ALA A 164 -0.03 10.30 -9.78
N PRO A 165 0.40 9.02 -9.82
CA PRO A 165 1.21 8.43 -8.76
C PRO A 165 2.48 9.25 -8.47
N ALA A 166 2.61 9.69 -7.23
CA ALA A 166 3.72 10.51 -6.74
C ALA A 166 4.83 9.64 -6.12
N SER A 167 4.45 8.67 -5.28
CA SER A 167 5.39 7.73 -4.67
C SER A 167 4.70 6.42 -4.29
N LEU A 168 5.53 5.39 -4.13
CA LEU A 168 5.15 4.05 -3.72
C LEU A 168 6.14 3.58 -2.65
N SER A 169 5.64 3.06 -1.54
CA SER A 169 6.46 2.48 -0.48
C SER A 169 5.84 1.20 0.07
N ALA A 170 6.67 0.22 0.43
CA ALA A 170 6.22 -0.92 1.21
C ALA A 170 5.66 -0.44 2.56
N GLY A 171 4.58 -1.07 3.01
CA GLY A 171 4.03 -0.85 4.34
C GLY A 171 4.88 -1.53 5.41
N PRO A 172 4.81 -1.05 6.66
CA PRO A 172 5.41 -1.75 7.81
C PRO A 172 4.76 -3.11 8.04
#